data_AF-A0A7W7ZRN9-F1
#
_entry.id   AF-A0A7W7ZRN9-F1
#
_cell.length_a   1.000
_cell.length_b   1.000
_cell.length_c   1.000
_cell.angle_alpha   90.00
_cell.angle_beta   90.00
_cell.angle_gamma   90.00
#
_symmetry.space_group_name_H-M   'P 1'
#
loop_
_entity.id
_entity.type
_entity.pdbx_description
1 polymer ?
#
loop_
_entity_poly.entity_id
_entity_poly.type
_entity_poly.pdbx_seq_one_letter_code
_entity_poly.pdbx_strand_id
1 'polypeptide(L)'
;MRAWNDRVVEVAYLFNPAFGVTLIAEAVHHYNEKTKSALPFAATFLLLPIVLHENTRKSLPKTTLTALLPWVQDHRESLVGFSERVQQLREMTRESILFGLQSEILQISDNGSIAVGKKRKSVTVKRTPLFTDEANECVERSGFLGRWFATSGAPANIFSAWGIAP
;
A
#
# COMPACT_ATOMS: atom_id res chain seq x y z
N MET A 1 -16.27 7.32 5.32
CA MET A 1 -16.31 8.67 4.67
C MET A 1 -17.72 8.97 4.14
N ARG A 2 -18.04 10.19 3.69
CA ARG A 2 -19.30 10.46 2.95
C ARG A 2 -19.37 9.61 1.67
N ALA A 3 -20.57 9.37 1.13
CA ALA A 3 -20.70 8.73 -0.19
C ALA A 3 -19.94 9.55 -1.25
N TRP A 4 -19.42 8.89 -2.28
CA TRP A 4 -18.53 9.52 -3.27
C TRP A 4 -19.11 10.81 -3.86
N ASN A 5 -20.40 10.78 -4.24
CA ASN A 5 -21.10 11.92 -4.83
C ASN A 5 -21.35 13.09 -3.84
N ASP A 6 -21.22 12.85 -2.53
CA ASP A 6 -21.46 13.83 -1.47
C ASP A 6 -20.15 14.38 -0.86
N ARG A 7 -19.00 13.98 -1.42
CA ARG A 7 -17.69 14.47 -1.00
C ARG A 7 -17.39 15.81 -1.64
N VAL A 8 -16.67 16.63 -0.89
CA VAL A 8 -15.94 17.76 -1.43
C VAL A 8 -15.00 17.25 -2.53
N VAL A 9 -14.99 17.92 -3.68
CA VAL A 9 -14.31 17.44 -4.91
C VAL A 9 -12.83 17.17 -4.65
N GLU A 10 -12.18 18.04 -3.89
CA GLU A 10 -10.77 17.92 -3.50
C GLU A 10 -10.52 16.64 -2.69
N VAL A 11 -11.41 16.32 -1.76
CA VAL A 11 -11.33 15.09 -0.94
C VAL A 11 -11.55 13.86 -1.81
N ALA A 12 -12.52 13.89 -2.73
CA ALA A 12 -12.77 12.79 -3.65
C ALA A 12 -11.57 12.53 -4.57
N TYR A 13 -10.97 13.59 -5.11
CA TYR A 13 -9.83 13.48 -6.01
C TYR A 13 -8.55 13.04 -5.28
N LEU A 14 -8.28 13.61 -4.10
CA LEU A 14 -7.10 13.26 -3.31
C LEU A 14 -7.17 11.82 -2.78
N PHE A 15 -8.36 11.36 -2.37
CA PHE A 15 -8.57 10.02 -1.82
C PHE A 15 -9.30 9.09 -2.81
N ASN A 16 -8.95 9.17 -4.10
CA ASN A 16 -9.56 8.37 -5.15
C ASN A 16 -9.28 6.86 -4.94
N PRO A 17 -10.31 6.02 -4.75
CA PRO A 17 -10.15 4.58 -4.54
C PRO A 17 -9.43 3.85 -5.68
N ALA A 18 -9.58 4.34 -6.93
CA ALA A 18 -8.92 3.76 -8.10
C ALA A 18 -7.40 3.97 -8.07
N PHE A 19 -6.92 5.10 -7.54
CA PHE A 19 -5.50 5.30 -7.32
C PHE A 19 -5.01 4.44 -6.16
N GLY A 20 -5.72 4.43 -5.03
CA GLY A 20 -5.34 3.62 -3.88
C GLY A 20 -5.29 2.11 -4.19
N VAL A 21 -6.23 1.57 -4.97
CA VAL A 21 -6.16 0.16 -5.41
C VAL A 21 -4.97 -0.08 -6.33
N THR A 22 -4.60 0.89 -7.17
CA THR A 22 -3.43 0.78 -8.05
C THR A 22 -2.16 0.59 -7.22
N LEU A 23 -1.99 1.40 -6.16
CA LEU A 23 -0.86 1.29 -5.23
C LEU A 23 -0.87 -0.05 -4.46
N ILE A 24 -2.04 -0.44 -3.92
CA ILE A 24 -2.18 -1.70 -3.18
C ILE A 24 -1.87 -2.90 -4.09
N ALA A 25 -2.44 -2.93 -5.31
CA ALA A 25 -2.25 -4.01 -6.26
C ALA A 25 -0.79 -4.11 -6.73
N GLU A 26 -0.08 -3.00 -6.85
CA GLU A 26 1.36 -3.00 -7.15
C GLU A 26 2.16 -3.65 -6.01
N ALA A 27 1.93 -3.26 -4.76
CA ALA A 27 2.61 -3.87 -3.62
C ALA A 27 2.28 -5.37 -3.48
N VAL A 28 1.00 -5.74 -3.63
CA VAL A 28 0.53 -7.13 -3.57
C VAL A 28 1.19 -7.97 -4.66
N HIS A 29 1.27 -7.46 -5.90
CA HIS A 29 1.93 -8.13 -7.02
C HIS A 29 3.38 -8.49 -6.68
N HIS A 30 4.18 -7.50 -6.26
CA HIS A 30 5.59 -7.71 -5.94
C HIS A 30 5.80 -8.61 -4.71
N TYR A 31 4.89 -8.55 -3.72
CA TYR A 31 4.89 -9.47 -2.60
C TYR A 31 4.61 -10.91 -3.04
N ASN A 32 3.58 -11.11 -3.87
CA ASN A 32 3.21 -12.42 -4.43
C ASN A 32 4.35 -13.01 -5.27
N GLU A 33 5.00 -12.21 -6.12
CA GLU A 33 6.08 -12.69 -6.97
C GLU A 33 7.25 -13.25 -6.16
N LYS A 34 7.57 -12.61 -5.02
CA LYS A 34 8.70 -12.97 -4.16
C LYS A 34 8.40 -14.10 -3.18
N THR A 35 7.20 -14.14 -2.60
CA THR A 35 6.83 -15.14 -1.57
C THR A 35 6.05 -16.33 -2.11
N LYS A 36 5.52 -16.24 -3.33
CA LYS A 36 4.52 -17.18 -3.88
C LYS A 36 3.27 -17.33 -2.98
N SER A 37 3.00 -16.33 -2.14
CA SER A 37 1.88 -16.31 -1.20
C SER A 37 1.14 -14.97 -1.25
N ALA A 38 -0.13 -14.96 -0.86
CA ALA A 38 -0.96 -13.76 -0.76
C ALA A 38 -0.50 -12.84 0.38
N LEU A 39 -0.69 -11.53 0.22
CA LEU A 39 -0.37 -10.53 1.23
C LEU A 39 -1.43 -10.59 2.35
N PRO A 40 -1.06 -10.72 3.63
CA PRO A 40 -2.00 -10.69 4.74
C PRO A 40 -2.91 -9.46 4.67
N PHE A 41 -4.22 -9.65 4.85
CA PHE A 41 -5.21 -8.57 4.71
C PHE A 41 -4.86 -7.34 5.54
N ALA A 42 -4.52 -7.53 6.82
CA ALA A 42 -4.16 -6.43 7.72
C ALA A 42 -2.93 -5.63 7.22
N ALA A 43 -1.99 -6.25 6.49
CA ALA A 43 -0.79 -5.57 6.02
C ALA A 43 -1.10 -4.55 4.90
N THR A 44 -2.24 -4.70 4.21
CA THR A 44 -2.69 -3.73 3.21
C THR A 44 -2.95 -2.34 3.80
N PHE A 45 -3.33 -2.27 5.09
CA PHE A 45 -3.58 -1.02 5.80
C PHE A 45 -2.33 -0.19 6.06
N LEU A 46 -1.14 -0.77 5.84
CA LEU A 46 0.13 -0.06 6.02
C LEU A 46 0.60 0.60 4.73
N LEU A 47 0.13 0.12 3.58
CA LEU A 47 0.66 0.54 2.29
C LEU A 47 0.38 2.03 2.01
N LEU A 48 -0.88 2.45 2.07
CA LEU A 48 -1.24 3.83 1.76
C LEU A 48 -0.64 4.85 2.75
N PRO A 49 -0.67 4.63 4.08
CA PRO A 49 -0.03 5.54 5.05
C PRO A 49 1.48 5.72 4.88
N ILE A 50 2.17 4.71 4.35
CA ILE A 50 3.60 4.79 4.07
C ILE A 50 3.86 5.52 2.76
N VAL A 51 3.13 5.15 1.70
CA VAL A 51 3.40 5.62 0.34
C VAL A 51 2.85 7.03 0.10
N LEU A 52 1.67 7.37 0.63
CA LEU A 52 1.07 8.68 0.38
C LEU A 52 1.71 9.80 1.21
N HIS A 53 2.32 9.47 2.35
CA HIS A 53 3.03 10.45 3.15
C HIS A 53 4.45 10.67 2.62
N GLU A 54 4.69 11.83 2.01
CA GLU A 54 5.93 12.16 1.31
C GLU A 54 7.20 11.91 2.15
N ASN A 55 7.25 12.41 3.39
CA ASN A 55 8.43 12.25 4.24
C ASN A 55 8.74 10.78 4.53
N THR A 56 7.71 9.97 4.84
CA THR A 56 7.90 8.54 5.05
C THR A 56 8.32 7.88 3.75
N ARG A 57 7.64 8.15 2.62
CA ARG A 57 7.96 7.60 1.30
C ARG A 57 9.41 7.84 0.89
N LYS A 58 9.91 9.07 1.05
CA LYS A 58 11.28 9.49 0.70
C LYS A 58 12.35 8.95 1.64
N SER A 59 12.01 8.70 2.91
CA SER A 59 12.93 8.11 3.89
C SER A 59 13.18 6.61 3.70
N LEU A 60 12.29 5.91 2.99
CA LEU A 60 12.39 4.47 2.78
C LEU A 60 13.70 4.09 2.06
N PRO A 61 14.26 2.89 2.32
CA PRO A 61 15.53 2.52 1.71
C PRO A 61 15.41 2.29 0.20
N LYS A 62 16.50 2.50 -0.52
CA LYS A 62 16.55 2.31 -1.98
C LYS A 62 16.46 0.85 -2.39
N THR A 63 16.96 -0.05 -1.55
CA THR A 63 16.99 -1.51 -1.81
C THR A 63 16.41 -2.27 -0.63
N THR A 64 16.06 -3.53 -0.87
CA THR A 64 15.53 -4.44 0.17
C THR A 64 16.63 -5.10 1.02
N LEU A 65 17.88 -4.63 0.93
CA LEU A 65 19.00 -5.17 1.71
C LEU A 65 18.89 -4.79 3.19
N THR A 66 18.50 -3.54 3.46
CA THR A 66 18.19 -3.11 4.82
C THR A 66 16.91 -3.78 5.26
N ALA A 67 16.94 -4.60 6.30
CA ALA A 67 15.75 -5.23 6.84
C ALA A 67 14.79 -4.19 7.46
N LEU A 68 13.51 -4.54 7.53
CA LEU A 68 12.46 -3.64 8.01
C LEU A 68 12.72 -3.12 9.43
N LEU A 69 13.01 -4.02 10.38
CA LEU A 69 13.17 -3.66 11.78
C LEU A 69 14.36 -2.72 12.03
N PRO A 70 15.59 -2.99 11.54
CA PRO A 70 16.70 -2.03 11.65
C PRO A 70 16.37 -0.67 11.05
N TRP A 71 15.73 -0.63 9.87
CA TRP A 71 15.37 0.64 9.25
C TRP A 71 14.41 1.46 10.12
N VAL A 72 13.37 0.82 10.68
CA VAL A 72 12.41 1.48 11.58
C VAL A 72 13.14 2.03 12.81
N GLN A 73 14.10 1.29 13.37
CA GLN A 73 14.86 1.73 14.54
C GLN A 73 15.73 2.96 14.25
N ASP A 74 16.27 3.07 13.03
CA ASP A 74 17.12 4.17 12.60
C ASP A 74 16.33 5.41 12.12
N HIS A 75 15.05 5.26 11.77
CA HIS A 75 14.21 6.32 11.16
C HIS A 75 12.95 6.60 11.97
N ARG A 76 13.01 6.52 13.31
CA ARG A 76 11.83 6.67 14.19
C ARG A 76 11.13 8.00 14.02
N GLU A 77 11.88 9.07 13.75
CA GLU A 77 11.35 10.40 13.46
C GLU A 77 10.43 10.41 12.23
N SER A 78 10.73 9.60 11.21
CA SER A 78 9.88 9.44 10.02
C SER A 78 8.57 8.68 10.31
N LEU A 79 8.49 8.04 11.48
CA LEU A 79 7.34 7.26 11.96
C LEU A 79 6.49 8.00 12.99
N VAL A 80 6.85 9.22 13.37
CA VAL A 80 6.03 10.06 14.26
C VAL A 80 4.64 10.23 13.63
N GLY A 81 3.59 9.98 14.42
CA GLY A 81 2.20 10.04 13.97
C GLY A 81 1.78 8.92 13.00
N PHE A 82 2.59 7.87 12.80
CA PHE A 82 2.25 6.80 11.86
C PHE A 82 0.94 6.08 12.20
N SER A 83 0.72 5.76 13.48
CA SER A 83 -0.52 5.12 13.95
C SER A 83 -1.75 5.98 13.66
N GLU A 84 -1.65 7.30 13.86
CA GLU A 84 -2.71 8.24 13.52
C GLU A 84 -2.98 8.28 12.02
N ARG A 85 -1.93 8.32 11.18
CA ARG A 85 -2.07 8.25 9.71
C ARG A 85 -2.77 6.97 9.25
N VAL A 86 -2.45 5.83 9.86
CA VAL A 86 -3.13 4.56 9.58
C VAL A 86 -4.63 4.67 9.88
N GLN A 87 -5.01 5.29 10.99
CA GLN A 87 -6.42 5.50 11.33
C GLN A 87 -7.11 6.49 10.37
N GLN A 88 -6.45 7.60 10.02
CA GLN A 88 -6.98 8.61 9.11
C GLN A 88 -7.21 8.05 7.69
N LEU A 89 -6.32 7.18 7.20
CA LEU A 89 -6.41 6.58 5.87
C LEU A 89 -7.14 5.24 5.84
N ARG A 90 -7.60 4.72 6.99
CA ARG A 90 -8.29 3.44 7.09
C ARG A 90 -9.46 3.34 6.11
N GLU A 91 -10.29 4.37 6.05
CA GLU A 91 -11.49 4.38 5.20
C GLU A 91 -11.11 4.42 3.71
N MET A 92 -10.06 5.16 3.34
CA MET A 92 -9.57 5.17 1.95
C MET A 92 -9.06 3.78 1.56
N THR A 93 -8.28 3.14 2.42
CA THR A 93 -7.77 1.79 2.18
C THR A 93 -8.92 0.79 1.99
N ARG A 94 -9.96 0.85 2.83
CA ARG A 94 -11.14 -0.02 2.71
C ARG A 94 -11.87 0.19 1.38
N GLU A 95 -12.09 1.44 0.99
CA GLU A 95 -12.76 1.77 -0.27
C GLU A 95 -11.93 1.33 -1.47
N SER A 96 -10.61 1.52 -1.44
CA SER A 96 -9.70 1.01 -2.47
C SER A 96 -9.72 -0.51 -2.58
N ILE A 97 -9.71 -1.23 -1.46
CA ILE A 97 -9.82 -2.69 -1.46
C ILE A 97 -11.17 -3.11 -2.05
N LEU A 98 -12.28 -2.52 -1.59
CA LEU A 98 -13.61 -2.85 -2.07
C LEU A 98 -13.75 -2.60 -3.57
N PHE A 99 -13.31 -1.43 -4.04
CA PHE A 99 -13.27 -1.08 -5.46
C PHE A 99 -12.42 -2.09 -6.24
N GLY A 100 -11.26 -2.50 -5.70
CA GLY A 100 -10.39 -3.49 -6.30
C GLY A 100 -10.99 -4.88 -6.42
N LEU A 101 -11.75 -5.31 -5.41
CA LEU A 101 -12.46 -6.59 -5.42
C LEU A 101 -13.61 -6.57 -6.45
N GLN A 102 -14.41 -5.50 -6.47
CA GLN A 102 -15.52 -5.33 -7.42
C GLN A 102 -15.04 -5.24 -8.87
N SER A 103 -13.89 -4.61 -9.11
CA SER A 103 -13.27 -4.49 -10.44
C SER A 103 -12.35 -5.66 -10.81
N GLU A 104 -12.21 -6.66 -9.92
CA GLU A 104 -11.37 -7.86 -10.08
C GLU A 104 -9.88 -7.54 -10.31
N ILE A 105 -9.43 -6.38 -9.85
CA ILE A 105 -8.02 -5.98 -9.76
C ILE A 105 -7.35 -6.67 -8.57
N LEU A 106 -8.10 -6.88 -7.50
CA LEU A 106 -7.72 -7.66 -6.32
C LEU A 106 -8.65 -8.87 -6.20
N GLN A 107 -8.20 -9.87 -5.45
CA GLN A 107 -9.01 -11.01 -5.03
C GLN A 107 -8.63 -11.42 -3.60
N ILE A 108 -9.57 -12.05 -2.91
CA ILE A 108 -9.33 -12.64 -1.58
C ILE A 108 -8.97 -14.11 -1.80
N SER A 109 -7.85 -14.56 -1.24
CA SER A 109 -7.45 -15.97 -1.24
C SER A 109 -8.19 -16.77 -0.16
N ASP A 110 -8.15 -18.09 -0.24
CA ASP A 110 -8.89 -19.00 0.67
C ASP A 110 -8.60 -18.78 2.16
N ASN A 111 -7.41 -18.26 2.50
CA ASN A 111 -7.00 -17.92 3.86
C ASN A 111 -7.31 -16.47 4.27
N GLY A 112 -8.15 -15.75 3.52
CA GLY A 112 -8.54 -14.37 3.79
C GLY A 112 -7.47 -13.31 3.47
N SER A 113 -6.36 -13.69 2.83
CA SER A 113 -5.32 -12.75 2.38
C SER A 113 -5.68 -12.11 1.04
N ILE A 114 -4.95 -11.06 0.65
CA ILE A 114 -5.15 -10.33 -0.60
C ILE A 114 -4.12 -10.78 -1.64
N ALA A 115 -4.62 -11.12 -2.84
CA ALA A 115 -3.82 -11.40 -4.01
C ALA A 115 -4.23 -10.50 -5.18
N VAL A 116 -3.39 -10.41 -6.21
CA VAL A 116 -3.77 -9.76 -7.46
C VAL A 116 -4.88 -10.53 -8.16
N GLY A 117 -5.90 -9.83 -8.63
CA GLY A 117 -7.01 -10.37 -9.40
C GLY A 117 -6.72 -10.43 -10.90
N LYS A 118 -7.60 -11.12 -11.63
CA LYS A 118 -7.41 -11.41 -13.07
C LYS A 118 -7.46 -10.16 -13.98
N LYS A 119 -8.09 -9.07 -13.52
CA LYS A 119 -8.19 -7.83 -14.29
C LYS A 119 -7.08 -6.83 -13.94
N ARG A 120 -6.14 -7.17 -13.04
CA ARG A 120 -4.99 -6.31 -12.74
C ARG A 120 -4.20 -6.01 -14.01
N LYS A 121 -3.92 -4.73 -14.23
CA LYS A 121 -3.05 -4.25 -15.32
C LYS A 121 -1.81 -3.61 -14.69
N SER A 122 -0.66 -3.82 -15.31
CA SER A 122 0.55 -3.08 -14.95
C SER A 122 0.38 -1.59 -15.23
N VAL A 123 0.93 -0.76 -14.35
CA VAL A 123 1.08 0.67 -14.56
C VAL A 123 2.13 0.90 -15.64
N THR A 124 1.78 1.63 -16.69
CA THR A 124 2.68 1.99 -17.79
C THR A 124 2.32 3.38 -18.28
N VAL A 125 3.28 4.09 -18.88
CA VAL A 125 3.07 5.45 -19.45
C VAL A 125 1.84 5.49 -20.37
N LYS A 126 1.62 4.43 -21.17
CA LYS A 126 0.46 4.34 -22.08
C LYS A 126 -0.88 4.24 -21.35
N ARG A 127 -0.92 3.59 -20.18
CA ARG A 127 -2.16 3.37 -19.41
C ARG A 127 -2.42 4.48 -18.39
N THR A 128 -1.38 5.15 -17.94
CA THR A 128 -1.44 6.21 -16.93
C THR A 128 -0.77 7.49 -17.43
N PRO A 129 -1.21 8.06 -18.57
CA PRO A 129 -0.57 9.23 -19.16
C PRO A 129 -0.71 10.51 -18.32
N LEU A 130 -1.64 10.52 -17.35
CA LEU A 130 -1.91 11.65 -16.46
C LEU A 130 -1.20 11.51 -15.10
N PHE A 131 -0.40 10.46 -14.88
CA PHE A 131 0.36 10.34 -13.63
C PHE A 131 1.47 11.39 -13.60
N THR A 132 1.47 12.17 -12.53
CA THR A 132 2.58 13.06 -12.18
C THR A 132 3.80 12.25 -11.76
N ASP A 133 4.96 12.90 -11.67
CA ASP A 133 6.18 12.28 -11.15
C ASP A 133 5.98 11.73 -9.74
N GLU A 134 5.24 12.45 -8.89
CA GLU A 134 4.88 11.98 -7.56
C GLU A 134 3.98 10.74 -7.58
N ALA A 135 2.99 10.69 -8.48
CA ALA A 135 2.13 9.52 -8.61
C ALA A 135 2.93 8.29 -9.08
N ASN A 136 3.87 8.48 -10.00
CA ASN A 136 4.79 7.42 -10.44
C ASN A 136 5.72 6.97 -9.31
N GLU A 137 6.26 7.90 -8.52
CA GLU A 137 7.05 7.59 -7.32
C GLU A 137 6.21 6.77 -6.33
N CYS A 138 4.95 7.13 -6.08
CA CYS A 138 4.06 6.35 -5.22
C CYS A 138 3.90 4.90 -5.70
N VAL A 139 3.73 4.68 -7.01
CA VAL A 139 3.64 3.33 -7.59
C VAL A 139 4.95 2.56 -7.39
N GLU A 140 6.09 3.19 -7.69
CA GLU A 140 7.41 2.57 -7.52
C GLU A 140 7.65 2.16 -6.06
N ARG A 141 7.38 3.07 -5.13
CA ARG A 141 7.55 2.83 -3.69
C ARG A 141 6.56 1.81 -3.15
N SER A 142 5.35 1.71 -3.73
CA SER A 142 4.41 0.62 -3.41
C SER A 142 4.96 -0.74 -3.81
N GLY A 143 5.51 -0.87 -5.02
CA GLY A 143 6.17 -2.11 -5.45
C GLY A 143 7.37 -2.46 -4.57
N PHE A 144 8.15 -1.46 -4.16
CA PHE A 144 9.22 -1.64 -3.17
C PHE A 144 8.71 -2.22 -1.85
N LEU A 145 7.64 -1.65 -1.26
CA LEU A 145 7.07 -2.16 -0.01
C LEU A 145 6.62 -3.61 -0.14
N GLY A 146 6.02 -3.98 -1.27
CA GLY A 146 5.69 -5.37 -1.57
C GLY A 146 6.90 -6.31 -1.45
N ARG A 147 8.00 -5.96 -2.11
CA ARG A 147 9.26 -6.74 -2.05
C ARG A 147 9.92 -6.74 -0.67
N TRP A 148 9.70 -5.69 0.12
CA TRP A 148 10.32 -5.48 1.43
C TRP A 148 9.54 -6.17 2.56
N PHE A 149 8.22 -6.15 2.49
CA PHE A 149 7.37 -6.96 3.37
C PHE A 149 7.61 -8.44 3.13
N ALA A 150 7.82 -8.85 1.87
CA ALA A 150 8.19 -10.22 1.53
C ALA A 150 9.53 -10.69 2.15
N THR A 151 10.43 -9.78 2.53
CA THR A 151 11.68 -10.12 3.23
C THR A 151 11.55 -10.19 4.74
N SER A 152 10.39 -9.82 5.30
CA SER A 152 10.19 -9.71 6.76
C SER A 152 9.86 -11.06 7.42
N GLY A 153 9.72 -12.15 6.64
CA GLY A 153 9.38 -13.47 7.15
C GLY A 153 7.91 -13.56 7.56
N ALA A 154 7.65 -13.86 8.84
CA ALA A 154 6.29 -13.97 9.35
C ALA A 154 5.56 -12.62 9.28
N PRO A 155 4.27 -12.58 8.88
CA PRO A 155 3.47 -11.35 8.85
C PRO A 155 3.50 -10.53 10.15
N ALA A 156 3.54 -11.19 11.31
CA ALA A 156 3.64 -10.56 12.62
C ALA A 156 4.87 -9.64 12.74
N ASN A 157 5.98 -9.96 12.06
CA ASN A 157 7.19 -9.16 12.08
C ASN A 157 7.00 -7.80 11.40
N ILE A 158 6.11 -7.71 10.41
CA ILE A 158 5.77 -6.44 9.77
C ILE A 158 5.13 -5.53 10.83
N PHE A 159 4.07 -5.99 11.47
CA PHE A 159 3.35 -5.21 12.49
C PHE A 159 4.22 -4.84 13.69
N SER A 160 4.98 -5.80 14.21
CA SER A 160 5.92 -5.58 15.32
C SER A 160 6.97 -4.52 14.97
N ALA A 161 7.50 -4.53 13.75
CA ALA A 161 8.47 -3.52 13.32
C ALA A 161 7.83 -2.12 13.24
N TRP A 162 6.59 -2.01 12.77
CA TRP A 162 5.87 -0.73 12.70
C TRP A 162 5.25 -0.28 14.03
N GLY A 163 5.39 -1.06 15.11
CA GLY A 163 4.89 -0.71 16.45
C GLY A 163 3.37 -0.66 16.54
N ILE A 164 2.67 -1.46 15.73
CA ILE A 164 1.20 -1.47 15.63
C ILE A 164 0.67 -2.90 15.76
N ALA A 165 -0.56 -3.05 16.25
CA ALA A 165 -1.26 -4.32 16.32
C ALA A 165 -2.17 -4.51 15.09
N PRO A 166 -2.31 -5.74 14.55
CA PRO A 166 -3.23 -6.07 13.45
C PRO A 166 -4.70 -5.81 13.76
#